data_AF-A0A2A6CZC3-F1
#
_entry.id   AF-A0A2A6CZC3-F1
#
_cell.length_a   1.000
_cell.length_b   1.000
_cell.length_c   1.000
_cell.angle_alpha   90.00
_cell.angle_beta   90.00
_cell.angle_gamma   90.00
#
_symmetry.space_group_name_H-M   'P 1'
#
loop_
_entity.id
_entity.type
_entity.pdbx_description
1 polymer ?
#
loop_
_entity_poly.entity_id
_entity_poly.type
_entity_poly.pdbx_seq_one_letter_code
_entity_poly.pdbx_strand_id
1 'polypeptide(L)'
;MVGQTSSGGLIRELGEQKRGGAAVLLKMMINGGLKPVKTTDWAEETDIDEYYLGTYAHEVCKTFPPGVVKMKEGEFAMGNALTLYVNLAKIIYGQEIMVILEEEQKKTEKEIASNLGIASLEGLLSMKSIQEVFYVQKTNEAVYISMRV
;
A
#
# COMPACT_ATOMS: atom_id res chain seq x y z
N MET A 1 29.98 18.73 26.50
CA MET A 1 30.54 18.20 25.24
C MET A 1 29.38 18.05 24.26
N VAL A 2 29.30 18.91 23.25
CA VAL A 2 28.30 18.79 22.19
C VAL A 2 28.82 17.69 21.27
N GLY A 3 28.16 16.52 21.31
CA GLY A 3 28.51 15.40 20.44
C GLY A 3 28.39 15.84 19.00
N GLN A 4 29.49 15.75 18.24
CA GLN A 4 29.49 15.94 16.81
C GLN A 4 28.61 14.84 16.19
N THR A 5 27.35 15.14 15.92
CA THR A 5 26.55 14.36 14.98
C THR A 5 27.26 14.46 13.63
N SER A 6 27.90 13.38 13.21
CA SER A 6 28.57 13.33 11.92
C SER A 6 27.53 13.55 10.82
N SER A 7 27.89 14.33 9.81
CA SER A 7 27.02 14.63 8.65
C SER A 7 26.46 13.36 7.99
N GLY A 8 27.15 12.21 8.10
CA GLY A 8 26.66 10.92 7.63
C GLY A 8 25.47 10.35 8.41
N GLY A 9 25.36 10.61 9.72
CA GLY A 9 24.20 10.18 10.53
C GLY A 9 22.93 10.92 10.13
N LEU A 10 23.05 12.24 9.96
CA LEU A 10 21.95 13.11 9.51
C LEU A 10 21.47 12.77 8.09
N ILE A 11 22.39 12.48 7.17
CA ILE A 11 22.04 12.04 5.80
C ILE A 11 21.29 10.70 5.83
N ARG A 12 21.69 9.77 6.70
CA ARG A 12 21.04 8.47 6.83
C ARG A 12 19.63 8.59 7.42
N GLU A 13 19.47 9.38 8.48
CA GLU A 13 18.17 9.65 9.12
C GLU A 13 17.20 10.31 8.14
N LEU A 14 17.66 11.31 7.38
CA LEU A 14 16.85 11.94 6.31
C LEU A 14 16.45 10.93 5.23
N GLY A 15 17.36 10.02 4.86
CA GLY A 15 17.07 8.96 3.89
C GLY A 15 16.10 7.89 4.42
N GLU A 16 16.09 7.62 5.73
CA GLU A 16 15.15 6.72 6.39
C GLU A 16 13.77 7.36 6.53
N GLN A 17 13.70 8.65 6.91
CA GLN A 17 12.45 9.40 6.98
C GLN A 17 11.77 9.50 5.60
N LYS A 18 12.53 9.78 4.53
CA LYS A 18 12.00 9.77 3.15
C LYS A 18 11.44 8.41 2.75
N ARG A 19 12.10 7.30 3.12
CA ARG A 19 11.62 5.94 2.87
C ARG A 19 10.37 5.61 3.69
N GLY A 20 10.31 6.06 4.95
CA GLY A 20 9.12 5.95 5.80
C GLY A 20 7.92 6.68 5.19
N GLY A 21 8.11 7.93 4.76
CA GLY A 21 7.05 8.71 4.10
C GLY A 21 6.55 8.07 2.81
N ALA A 22 7.44 7.47 2.02
CA ALA A 22 7.06 6.73 0.82
C ALA A 22 6.21 5.49 1.13
N ALA A 23 6.59 4.73 2.16
CA ALA A 23 5.82 3.56 2.60
C ALA A 23 4.42 3.96 3.11
N VAL A 24 4.32 5.04 3.89
CA VAL A 24 3.04 5.59 4.36
C VAL A 24 2.17 6.00 3.17
N LEU A 25 2.72 6.73 2.19
CA LEU A 25 1.99 7.14 1.01
C LEU A 25 1.42 5.95 0.22
N LEU A 26 2.23 4.93 -0.04
CA LEU A 26 1.77 3.72 -0.72
C LEU A 26 0.65 3.02 0.07
N LYS A 27 0.79 2.92 1.40
CA LYS A 27 -0.23 2.33 2.26
C LYS A 27 -1.55 3.11 2.18
N MET A 28 -1.50 4.44 2.25
CA MET A 28 -2.69 5.29 2.11
C MET A 28 -3.35 5.11 0.73
N MET A 29 -2.57 5.09 -0.34
CA MET A 29 -3.08 4.88 -1.70
C MET A 29 -3.73 3.49 -1.86
N ILE A 30 -3.09 2.43 -1.38
CA ILE A 30 -3.61 1.06 -1.47
C ILE A 30 -4.89 0.92 -0.64
N ASN A 31 -4.88 1.37 0.61
CA ASN A 31 -6.03 1.29 1.51
C ASN A 31 -7.20 2.15 1.05
N GLY A 32 -6.92 3.30 0.41
CA GLY A 32 -7.92 4.15 -0.22
C GLY A 32 -8.53 3.56 -1.50
N GLY A 33 -8.12 2.35 -1.89
CA GLY A 33 -8.56 1.70 -3.12
C GLY A 33 -8.02 2.42 -4.34
N LEU A 34 -6.74 2.80 -4.31
CA LEU A 34 -6.04 3.46 -5.41
C LEU A 34 -6.56 4.88 -5.71
N LYS A 35 -7.03 5.61 -4.70
CA LYS A 35 -7.44 7.00 -4.85
C LYS A 35 -6.27 7.97 -4.67
N PRO A 36 -6.35 9.18 -5.25
CA PRO A 36 -5.43 10.25 -4.91
C PRO A 36 -5.41 10.53 -3.40
N VAL A 37 -4.23 10.86 -2.88
CA VAL A 37 -4.00 11.21 -1.46
C VAL A 37 -3.61 12.67 -1.41
N LYS A 38 -4.28 13.47 -0.60
CA LYS A 38 -3.90 14.88 -0.40
C LYS A 38 -2.54 14.95 0.29
N THR A 39 -1.72 15.91 -0.13
CA THR A 39 -0.40 16.12 0.48
C THR A 39 -0.52 16.45 1.97
N THR A 40 -1.55 17.19 2.37
CA THR A 40 -1.85 17.51 3.78
C THR A 40 -2.13 16.28 4.62
N ASP A 41 -3.00 15.38 4.15
CA ASP A 41 -3.39 14.17 4.88
C ASP A 41 -2.17 13.25 5.06
N TRP A 42 -1.30 13.17 4.05
CA TRP A 42 -0.04 12.45 4.14
C TRP A 42 0.95 13.11 5.12
N ALA A 43 0.99 14.45 5.18
CA ALA A 43 1.86 15.19 6.09
C ALA A 43 1.47 14.98 7.55
N GLU A 44 0.18 14.94 7.85
CA GLU A 44 -0.35 14.62 9.19
C GLU A 44 0.10 13.22 9.64
N GLU A 45 0.01 12.22 8.76
CA GLU A 45 0.42 10.83 9.05
C GLU A 45 1.94 10.65 9.17
N THR A 46 2.73 11.59 8.64
CA THR A 46 4.20 11.52 8.61
C THR A 46 4.88 12.53 9.53
N ASP A 47 4.08 13.30 10.29
CA ASP A 47 4.54 14.40 11.16
C ASP A 47 5.43 15.41 10.41
N ILE A 48 5.05 15.73 9.16
CA ILE A 48 5.76 16.71 8.32
C ILE A 48 5.12 18.08 8.52
N ASP A 49 5.94 19.06 8.86
CA ASP A 49 5.54 20.46 8.97
C ASP A 49 5.01 20.99 7.62
N GLU A 50 3.83 21.62 7.68
CA GLU A 50 3.14 22.19 6.53
C GLU A 50 4.02 23.21 5.77
N TYR A 51 4.91 23.93 6.46
CA TYR A 51 5.85 24.88 5.86
C TYR A 51 6.75 24.21 4.80
N TYR A 52 7.12 22.95 5.00
CA TYR A 52 7.98 22.19 4.08
C TYR A 52 7.22 21.22 3.18
N LEU A 53 5.89 21.21 3.24
CA LEU A 53 5.03 20.23 2.59
C LEU A 53 5.34 20.06 1.10
N GLY A 54 5.41 21.16 0.37
CA GLY A 54 5.65 21.13 -1.07
C GLY A 54 7.01 20.49 -1.43
N THR A 55 8.05 20.77 -0.64
CA THR A 55 9.38 20.21 -0.86
C THR A 55 9.41 18.72 -0.53
N TYR A 56 8.88 18.30 0.63
CA TYR A 56 8.86 16.90 1.01
C TYR A 56 7.99 16.05 0.10
N ALA A 57 6.85 16.58 -0.35
CA ALA A 57 5.97 15.88 -1.30
C ALA A 57 6.68 15.61 -2.64
N HIS A 58 7.39 16.59 -3.20
CA HIS A 58 8.16 16.35 -4.43
C HIS A 58 9.31 15.36 -4.21
N GLU A 59 9.99 15.45 -3.07
CA GLU A 59 11.10 14.55 -2.75
C GLU A 59 10.64 13.11 -2.52
N VAL A 60 9.50 12.88 -1.86
CA VAL A 60 8.95 11.53 -1.67
C VAL A 60 8.55 10.90 -2.99
N CYS A 61 8.01 11.67 -3.94
CA CYS A 61 7.71 11.16 -5.28
C CYS A 61 8.94 10.64 -6.01
N LYS A 62 10.11 11.28 -5.82
CA LYS A 62 11.38 10.85 -6.44
C LYS A 62 11.93 9.55 -5.86
N THR A 63 11.43 9.09 -4.71
CA THR A 63 11.84 7.81 -4.14
C THR A 63 11.21 6.62 -4.86
N PHE A 64 10.14 6.85 -5.63
CA PHE A 64 9.51 5.82 -6.44
C PHE A 64 10.11 5.76 -7.84
N PRO A 65 10.09 4.58 -8.48
CA PRO A 65 10.33 4.49 -9.92
C PRO A 65 9.42 5.44 -10.71
N PRO A 66 9.89 5.99 -11.84
CA PRO A 66 9.09 6.87 -12.68
C PRO A 66 7.74 6.24 -13.06
N GLY A 67 6.66 7.01 -12.90
CA GLY A 67 5.32 6.58 -13.28
C GLY A 67 4.59 5.71 -12.25
N VAL A 68 5.13 5.52 -11.04
CA VAL A 68 4.43 4.88 -9.92
C VAL A 68 3.53 5.88 -9.18
N VAL A 69 4.08 7.02 -8.77
CA VAL A 69 3.33 8.14 -8.16
C VAL A 69 3.59 9.40 -8.98
N LYS A 70 2.56 10.25 -9.11
CA LYS A 70 2.63 11.58 -9.73
C LYS A 70 2.02 12.60 -8.79
N MET A 71 2.45 13.85 -8.88
CA MET A 71 1.77 14.95 -8.20
C MET A 71 0.82 15.68 -9.16
N LYS A 72 -0.35 16.05 -8.66
CA LYS A 72 -1.31 16.92 -9.35
C LYS A 72 -2.05 17.76 -8.33
N GLU A 73 -2.02 19.09 -8.48
CA GLU A 73 -2.86 20.02 -7.71
C GLU A 73 -2.82 19.81 -6.17
N GLY A 74 -1.65 19.53 -5.60
CA GLY A 74 -1.52 19.31 -4.15
C GLY A 74 -1.94 17.92 -3.69
N GLU A 75 -2.15 16.99 -4.61
CA GLU A 75 -2.43 15.58 -4.35
C GLU A 75 -1.35 14.69 -4.97
N PHE A 76 -1.08 13.57 -4.30
CA PHE A 76 -0.41 12.43 -4.88
C PHE A 76 -1.45 11.59 -5.64
N ALA A 77 -1.30 11.50 -6.95
CA ALA A 77 -2.07 10.64 -7.82
C ALA A 77 -1.25 9.43 -8.24
N MET A 78 -1.92 8.34 -8.60
CA MET A 78 -1.25 7.19 -9.17
C MET A 78 -0.69 7.51 -10.55
N GLY A 79 0.52 7.04 -10.81
CA GLY A 79 1.01 6.93 -12.16
C GLY A 79 0.56 5.62 -12.81
N ASN A 80 0.62 5.58 -14.15
CA ASN A 80 0.14 4.46 -14.95
C ASN A 80 0.83 3.13 -14.59
N ALA A 81 2.09 3.16 -14.14
CA ALA A 81 2.83 1.95 -13.78
C ALA A 81 2.28 1.32 -12.50
N LEU A 82 1.96 2.12 -11.47
CA LEU A 82 1.37 1.58 -10.23
C LEU A 82 0.00 0.93 -10.50
N THR A 83 -0.82 1.55 -11.34
CA THR A 83 -2.10 0.98 -11.76
C THR A 83 -1.90 -0.38 -12.46
N LEU A 84 -0.92 -0.49 -13.36
CA LEU A 84 -0.59 -1.75 -14.03
C LEU A 84 -0.08 -2.80 -13.06
N TYR A 85 0.84 -2.46 -12.15
CA TYR A 85 1.38 -3.39 -11.15
C TYR A 85 0.30 -3.91 -10.21
N VAL A 86 -0.57 -3.03 -9.73
CA VAL A 86 -1.67 -3.45 -8.85
C VAL A 86 -2.67 -4.31 -9.61
N ASN A 87 -2.96 -4.01 -10.88
CA ASN A 87 -3.83 -4.85 -11.70
C ASN A 87 -3.20 -6.22 -12.00
N LEU A 88 -1.90 -6.29 -12.25
CA LEU A 88 -1.19 -7.57 -12.41
C LEU A 88 -1.18 -8.37 -11.12
N ALA A 89 -0.89 -7.74 -9.98
CA ALA A 89 -0.95 -8.39 -8.68
C ALA A 89 -2.38 -8.90 -8.38
N LYS A 90 -3.42 -8.14 -8.71
CA LYS A 90 -4.82 -8.58 -8.61
C LYS A 90 -5.09 -9.83 -9.43
N ILE A 91 -4.64 -9.87 -10.69
CA ILE A 91 -4.85 -11.03 -11.57
C ILE A 91 -4.13 -12.25 -11.00
N ILE A 92 -2.86 -12.12 -10.64
CA ILE A 92 -2.05 -13.23 -10.12
C ILE A 92 -2.63 -13.74 -8.81
N TYR A 93 -2.78 -12.88 -7.80
CA TYR A 93 -3.32 -13.32 -6.51
C TYR A 93 -4.77 -13.78 -6.62
N GLY A 94 -5.59 -13.17 -7.48
CA GLY A 94 -6.95 -13.65 -7.73
C GLY A 94 -6.96 -15.07 -8.29
N GLN A 95 -6.11 -15.38 -9.27
CA GLN A 95 -5.98 -16.73 -9.84
C GLN A 95 -5.48 -17.74 -8.81
N GLU A 96 -4.45 -17.40 -8.04
CA GLU A 96 -3.92 -18.30 -7.00
C GLU A 96 -4.94 -18.56 -5.89
N ILE A 97 -5.68 -17.53 -5.45
CA ILE A 97 -6.78 -17.69 -4.48
C ILE A 97 -7.87 -18.60 -5.06
N MET A 98 -8.21 -18.46 -6.34
CA MET A 98 -9.17 -19.36 -6.99
C MET A 98 -8.68 -20.81 -6.98
N VAL A 99 -7.43 -21.09 -7.36
CA VAL A 99 -6.85 -22.44 -7.32
C VAL A 99 -6.91 -23.03 -5.91
N ILE A 100 -6.52 -22.25 -4.89
CA ILE A 100 -6.58 -22.67 -3.49
C ILE A 100 -8.02 -22.97 -3.04
N LEU A 101 -9.00 -22.22 -3.55
CA LEU A 101 -10.43 -22.40 -3.24
C LEU A 101 -11.13 -23.47 -4.08
N GLU A 102 -10.56 -23.87 -5.23
CA GLU A 102 -11.02 -25.03 -5.99
C GLU A 102 -10.76 -26.33 -5.22
N GLU A 103 -9.66 -26.39 -4.47
CA GLU A 103 -9.35 -27.53 -3.59
C GLU A 103 -10.31 -27.61 -2.39
N GLU A 104 -10.69 -26.46 -1.82
CA GLU A 104 -11.66 -26.37 -0.72
C GLU A 104 -12.52 -25.09 -0.85
N GLN A 105 -13.84 -25.24 -0.94
CA GLN A 105 -14.79 -24.15 -1.22
C GLN A 105 -14.75 -22.95 -0.26
N LYS A 106 -14.07 -23.07 0.89
CA LYS A 106 -13.94 -22.03 1.90
C LYS A 106 -12.67 -22.24 2.72
N LYS A 107 -11.80 -21.22 2.79
CA LYS A 107 -10.60 -21.20 3.65
C LYS A 107 -10.50 -19.88 4.41
N THR A 108 -9.69 -19.86 5.47
CA THR A 108 -9.39 -18.62 6.19
C THR A 108 -8.40 -17.75 5.42
N GLU A 109 -8.47 -16.44 5.62
CA GLU A 109 -7.51 -15.47 5.07
C GLU A 109 -6.07 -15.81 5.47
N LYS A 110 -5.88 -16.27 6.71
CA LYS A 110 -4.58 -16.65 7.25
C LYS A 110 -3.98 -17.85 6.51
N GLU A 111 -4.80 -18.87 6.21
CA GLU A 111 -4.35 -20.04 5.45
C GLU A 111 -3.99 -19.67 4.01
N ILE A 112 -4.82 -18.85 3.35
CA ILE A 112 -4.58 -18.41 1.99
C ILE A 112 -3.33 -17.51 1.94
N ALA A 113 -3.17 -16.57 2.86
CA ALA A 113 -1.97 -15.72 2.98
C ALA A 113 -0.70 -16.56 3.21
N SER A 114 -0.80 -17.59 4.07
CA SER A 114 0.30 -18.53 4.31
C SER A 114 0.66 -19.32 3.04
N ASN A 115 -0.30 -19.82 2.28
CA ASN A 115 -0.07 -20.54 1.02
C ASN A 115 0.60 -19.63 -0.04
N LEU A 116 0.26 -18.35 -0.04
CA LEU A 116 0.82 -17.35 -0.95
C LEU A 116 2.16 -16.77 -0.47
N GLY A 117 2.64 -17.14 0.72
CA GLY A 117 3.89 -16.64 1.29
C GLY A 117 3.86 -15.15 1.68
N ILE A 118 2.69 -14.62 2.02
CA ILE A 118 2.50 -13.21 2.40
C ILE A 118 1.95 -13.06 3.81
N ALA A 119 2.13 -11.88 4.40
CA ALA A 119 1.70 -11.62 5.78
C ALA A 119 0.19 -11.42 5.91
N SER A 120 -0.47 -10.83 4.91
CA SER A 120 -1.91 -10.57 4.91
C SER A 120 -2.44 -10.24 3.52
N LEU A 121 -3.70 -10.60 3.28
CA LEU A 121 -4.52 -10.26 2.12
C LEU A 121 -5.49 -9.10 2.38
N GLU A 122 -5.48 -8.47 3.57
CA GLU A 122 -6.49 -7.46 3.96
C GLU A 122 -6.64 -6.34 2.93
N GLY A 123 -5.52 -5.79 2.45
CA GLY A 123 -5.51 -4.74 1.43
C GLY A 123 -5.99 -5.20 0.05
N LEU A 124 -5.84 -6.48 -0.29
CA LEU A 124 -6.36 -7.05 -1.54
C LEU A 124 -7.87 -7.29 -1.44
N LEU A 125 -8.33 -7.86 -0.33
CA LEU A 125 -9.73 -8.22 -0.09
C LEU A 125 -10.63 -7.01 0.18
N SER A 126 -10.06 -5.88 0.58
CA SER A 126 -10.79 -4.62 0.72
C SER A 126 -11.08 -3.95 -0.64
N MET A 127 -10.44 -4.40 -1.73
CA MET A 127 -10.65 -3.83 -3.05
C MET A 127 -12.01 -4.23 -3.63
N LYS A 128 -12.78 -3.24 -4.09
CA LYS A 128 -14.11 -3.45 -4.68
C LYS A 128 -14.13 -4.51 -5.79
N SER A 129 -13.15 -4.49 -6.69
CA SER A 129 -13.05 -5.45 -7.80
C SER A 129 -12.78 -6.89 -7.33
N ILE A 130 -12.09 -7.06 -6.20
CA ILE A 130 -11.82 -8.39 -5.61
C ILE A 130 -13.06 -8.87 -4.86
N GLN A 131 -13.77 -7.95 -4.21
CA GLN A 131 -15.06 -8.24 -3.60
C GLN A 131 -16.15 -8.59 -4.61
N GLU A 132 -15.99 -8.29 -5.90
CA GLU A 132 -16.91 -8.75 -6.95
C GLU A 132 -16.73 -10.24 -7.27
N VAL A 133 -15.56 -10.82 -6.98
CA VAL A 133 -15.21 -12.23 -7.26
C VAL A 133 -15.32 -13.11 -6.02
N PHE A 134 -14.94 -12.59 -4.85
CA PHE A 134 -14.92 -13.35 -3.60
C PHE A 134 -15.95 -12.85 -2.59
N TYR A 135 -16.47 -13.78 -1.80
CA TYR A 135 -17.24 -13.47 -0.61
C TYR A 135 -16.30 -13.48 0.60
N VAL A 136 -16.33 -12.39 1.38
CA VAL A 136 -15.50 -12.22 2.58
C VAL A 136 -16.41 -12.20 3.79
N GLN A 137 -16.32 -13.24 4.62
CA GLN A 137 -17.07 -13.36 5.86
C GLN A 137 -16.17 -13.04 7.04
N LYS A 138 -16.44 -11.93 7.74
CA LYS A 138 -15.76 -11.61 9.00
C LYS A 138 -16.54 -12.20 10.17
N THR A 139 -15.85 -12.98 11.00
CA THR A 139 -16.33 -13.44 12.31
C THR A 139 -15.46 -12.81 13.40
N ASN A 140 -15.84 -12.96 14.68
CA ASN A 140 -15.03 -12.45 15.80
C ASN A 140 -13.64 -13.09 15.89
N GLU A 141 -13.44 -14.26 15.28
CA GLU A 141 -12.21 -15.07 15.40
C GLU A 141 -11.40 -15.12 14.11
N ALA A 142 -12.04 -15.02 12.94
CA ALA A 142 -11.37 -15.16 11.65
C ALA A 142 -12.10 -14.47 10.49
N VAL A 143 -11.34 -14.19 9.43
CA VAL A 143 -11.84 -13.80 8.11
C VAL A 143 -11.83 -15.02 7.20
N TYR A 144 -12.99 -15.37 6.65
CA TYR A 144 -13.13 -16.46 5.69
C TYR A 144 -13.35 -15.93 4.28
N ILE A 145 -12.82 -16.65 3.31
CA ILE A 145 -12.88 -16.32 1.89
C ILE A 145 -13.50 -17.52 1.16
N SER A 146 -14.48 -17.25 0.30
CA SER A 146 -15.06 -18.22 -0.63
C SER A 146 -15.34 -17.56 -1.98
N MET A 147 -15.53 -18.34 -3.05
CA MET A 147 -15.96 -17.77 -4.33
C MET A 147 -17.39 -17.23 -4.24
N ARG A 148 -17.70 -16.19 -5.01
CA ARG A 148 -19.09 -15.82 -5.30
C ARG A 148 -19.62 -16.73 -6.41
N VAL A 149 -20.78 -17.33 -6.16
CA VAL A 149 -21.55 -18.09 -7.17
C VAL A 149 -22.44 -17.13 -7.93
#